data_AF-A0ABD5MRA9-F1
#
_entry.id   AF-A0ABD5MRA9-F1
#
_cell.length_a   1.000
_cell.length_b   1.000
_cell.length_c   1.000
_cell.angle_alpha   90.00
_cell.angle_beta   90.00
_cell.angle_gamma   90.00
#
_symmetry.space_group_name_H-M   'P 1'
#
loop_
_entity.id
_entity.type
_entity.pdbx_description
1 polymer ?
#
loop_
_entity_poly.entity_id
_entity_poly.type
_entity_poly.pdbx_seq_one_letter_code
_entity_poly.pdbx_strand_id
1 'polypeptide(L)' 'MIDRRDSTQVALSQLIQSDVDALPVTRDGAVVGIVTMTAIRDGRSEGA' A
#
# COMPACT_ATOMS: atom_id res chain seq x y z
N MET A 1 -6.92 -5.40 -1.96
CA MET A 1 -6.40 -5.82 -0.63
C MET A 1 -5.02 -6.39 -0.87
N ILE A 2 -4.03 -6.01 -0.06
CA ILE A 2 -2.62 -6.34 -0.25
C ILE A 2 -2.09 -7.06 0.99
N ASP A 3 -1.22 -8.05 0.80
CA ASP A 3 -0.51 -8.69 1.89
C ASP A 3 0.70 -7.85 2.30
N ARG A 4 1.13 -7.95 3.56
CA ARG A 4 2.33 -7.25 4.06
C ARG A 4 3.60 -7.59 3.27
N ARG A 5 3.66 -8.72 2.58
CA ARG A 5 4.80 -9.12 1.75
C ARG A 5 4.79 -8.48 0.35
N ASP A 6 3.70 -7.82 -0.03
CA ASP A 6 3.62 -7.14 -1.31
C ASP A 6 4.48 -5.87 -1.32
N SER A 7 5.17 -5.64 -2.44
CA SER A 7 5.97 -4.45 -2.64
C SER A 7 5.11 -3.19 -2.79
N THR A 8 5.67 -2.03 -2.50
CA THR A 8 5.03 -0.72 -2.68
C THR A 8 4.50 -0.50 -4.10
N GLN A 9 5.15 -1.07 -5.12
CA GLN A 9 4.68 -1.01 -6.51
C GLN A 9 3.37 -1.77 -6.74
N VAL A 10 3.18 -2.92 -6.08
CA VAL A 10 1.93 -3.70 -6.15
C VAL A 10 0.80 -2.91 -5.49
N ALA A 11 1.07 -2.32 -4.33
CA ALA A 11 0.12 -1.45 -3.64
C ALA A 11 -0.30 -0.26 -4.50
N LEU A 12 0.66 0.41 -5.15
CA LEU A 12 0.41 1.55 -6.04
C LEU A 12 -0.46 1.15 -7.24
N SER A 13 -0.12 0.04 -7.90
CA SER A 13 -0.91 -0.46 -9.03
C SER A 13 -2.34 -0.78 -8.62
N GLN A 14 -2.56 -1.38 -7.45
CA GLN A 14 -3.90 -1.68 -6.95
C GLN A 14 -4.70 -0.41 -6.58
N LEU A 15 -4.06 0.60 -5.99
CA LEU A 15 -4.70 1.90 -5.69
C LEU A 15 -5.24 2.53 -6.98
N ILE A 16 -4.40 2.55 -8.04
CA ILE A 16 -4.76 3.10 -9.35
C ILE A 16 -5.85 2.26 -10.03
N GLN A 17 -5.70 0.93 -10.06
CA GLN A 17 -6.65 0.05 -10.74
C GLN A 17 -8.02 0.03 -10.09
N SER A 18 -8.07 0.19 -8.76
CA SER A 18 -9.32 0.15 -8.01
C SER A 18 -9.95 1.53 -7.82
N ASP A 19 -9.29 2.60 -8.27
CA ASP A 19 -9.70 4.00 -8.06
C ASP A 19 -9.97 4.31 -6.58
N VAL A 20 -9.07 3.86 -5.70
CA VAL A 20 -9.16 4.08 -4.25
C VAL A 20 -7.89 4.74 -3.71
N ASP A 21 -8.06 5.63 -2.73
CA ASP A 21 -6.93 6.36 -2.12
C ASP A 21 -6.20 5.58 -1.03
N ALA A 22 -6.81 4.48 -0.56
CA ALA A 22 -6.30 3.66 0.53
C ALA A 22 -6.58 2.17 0.33
N LEU A 23 -5.62 1.33 0.69
CA LEU A 23 -5.74 -0.12 0.69
C LEU A 23 -5.42 -0.69 2.07
N PRO A 24 -6.29 -1.55 2.64
CA PRO A 24 -5.96 -2.29 3.84
C PRO A 24 -4.87 -3.32 3.54
N VAL A 25 -3.88 -3.36 4.43
CA VAL A 25 -2.81 -4.36 4.43
C VAL A 25 -3.19 -5.47 5.39
N THR A 26 -3.24 -6.70 4.89
CA THR A 26 -3.52 -7.88 5.70
C THR A 26 -2.27 -8.71 5.94
N ARG A 27 -2.26 -9.45 7.04
CA ARG A 27 -1.27 -10.49 7.34
C ARG A 27 -1.97 -11.60 8.11
N ASP A 28 -1.83 -12.84 7.67
CA ASP A 28 -2.45 -14.00 8.31
C ASP A 28 -3.98 -13.84 8.51
N GLY A 29 -4.65 -13.20 7.55
CA GLY A 29 -6.09 -12.93 7.58
C GLY A 29 -6.53 -11.74 8.43
N ALA A 30 -5.61 -11.08 9.15
CA ALA A 30 -5.91 -9.90 9.96
C ALA A 30 -5.46 -8.61 9.26
N VAL A 31 -6.24 -7.53 9.37
CA VAL A 31 -5.81 -6.19 8.92
C VAL A 31 -4.77 -5.66 9.91
N VAL A 32 -3.57 -5.40 9.42
CA VAL A 32 -2.43 -4.95 10.23
C VAL A 32 -2.00 -3.51 9.91
N GLY A 33 -2.61 -2.88 8.91
CA GLY A 33 -2.31 -1.51 8.54
C GLY A 33 -3.11 -1.02 7.33
N ILE A 34 -2.86 0.23 6.96
CA ILE A 34 -3.44 0.89 5.79
C ILE A 34 -2.30 1.54 5.01
N VAL A 35 -2.28 1.31 3.70
CA VAL A 35 -1.39 2.02 2.76
C VAL A 35 -2.24 3.03 2.01
N THR A 36 -1.77 4.28 1.95
CA THR A 36 -2.38 5.35 1.16
C THR A 36 -1.48 5.80 0.02
N MET A 37 -2.07 6.43 -0.99
CA MET A 37 -1.33 7.03 -2.10
C MET A 37 -0.25 8.01 -1.62
N THR A 38 -0.54 8.81 -0.59
CA THR A 38 0.41 9.75 0.03
C THR A 38 1.56 9.02 0.72
N ALA A 39 1.28 7.97 1.49
CA ALA A 39 2.32 7.19 2.17
C ALA A 39 3.31 6.56 1.17
N ILE A 40 2.83 6.10 0.01
CA ILE A 40 3.68 5.58 -1.07
C ILE A 40 4.55 6.70 -1.68
N ARG A 41 3.99 7.89 -1.85
CA ARG A 41 4.71 9.04 -2.41
C ARG A 41 5.79 9.53 -1.46
N ASP A 42 5.48 9.65 -0.18
CA ASP A 42 6.39 10.13 0.87
C ASP A 42 7.48 9.10 1.20
N GLY A 43 7.16 7.81 1.17
CA GLY A 43 8.14 6.73 1.38
C GLY A 43 9.24 6.65 0.30
N ARG A 44 9.07 7.33 -0.86
CA ARG A 44 10.15 7.50 -1.85
C ARG A 44 11.14 8.61 -1.51
N SER A 45 10.91 9.36 -0.43
CA SER A 45 11.75 10.49 0.00
C SER A 45 12.69 10.17 1.16
N GLU A 46 12.62 8.98 1.77
CA GLU A 46 13.52 8.54 2.86
C GLU A 46 14.68 7.65 2.38
N GLY A 47 15.09 7.82 1.13
CA GLY A 47 16.24 7.13 0.53
C GLY A 47 17.28 8.08 -0.07
N ALA A 48 17.49 9.24 0.55
CA ALA A 48 18.52 10.23 0.19
C ALA A 48 19.57 10.37 1.29
#